data_AF-A0A2W4LYE3-F1
#
_entry.id   AF-A0A2W4LYE3-F1
#
_cell.length_a   1.000
_cell.length_b   1.000
_cell.length_c   1.000
_cell.angle_alpha   90.00
_cell.angle_beta   90.00
_cell.angle_gamma   90.00
#
_symmetry.space_group_name_H-M   'P 1'
#
loop_
_entity.id
_entity.type
_entity.pdbx_description
1 polymer ?
#
loop_
_entity_poly.entity_id
_entity_poly.type
_entity_poly.pdbx_seq_one_letter_code
_entity_poly.pdbx_strand_id
1 'polypeptide(L)'
;MARLPRRALLTLFALLSVPSVAGNAHAELPPLVGRPPGRPRIVVSRITFPPGTANARAYTRHLQGVLRREADQLDWGAGRGSTITFRFAVEELVLTRKGSALEVQCSARGELPGRRTAKSRLTFGGDPRHPRRLVQRVLEIVARGVVGRLAELERARRERARR
;
A
#
# COMPACT_ATOMS: atom_id res chain seq x y z
N MET A 1 36.29 -73.11 -17.29
CA MET A 1 37.15 -72.73 -18.43
C MET A 1 36.34 -72.90 -19.71
N ALA A 2 35.91 -71.81 -20.36
CA ALA A 2 35.52 -71.84 -21.77
C ALA A 2 35.42 -70.39 -22.26
N ARG A 3 36.27 -70.05 -23.24
CA ARG A 3 36.33 -68.77 -23.94
C ARG A 3 35.25 -68.72 -25.00
N LEU A 4 34.58 -67.59 -25.17
CA LEU A 4 33.83 -67.27 -26.38
C LEU A 4 34.05 -65.78 -26.75
N PRO A 5 33.94 -65.43 -28.04
CA PRO A 5 34.95 -64.63 -28.70
C PRO A 5 34.48 -63.26 -29.18
N ARG A 6 35.51 -62.53 -29.60
CA ARG A 6 35.60 -61.22 -30.24
C ARG A 6 34.87 -61.16 -31.59
N ARG A 7 34.35 -59.96 -31.90
CA ARG A 7 33.88 -59.42 -33.20
C ARG A 7 32.40 -59.77 -33.50
N ALA A 8 31.56 -58.88 -34.02
CA ALA A 8 31.83 -57.74 -34.88
C ALA A 8 30.74 -56.65 -34.76
N LEU A 9 31.19 -55.40 -34.87
CA LEU A 9 30.60 -54.28 -35.61
C LEU A 9 29.20 -54.52 -36.21
N LEU A 10 28.23 -53.68 -35.82
CA LEU A 10 27.23 -53.16 -36.74
C LEU A 10 26.71 -51.81 -36.21
N THR A 11 27.18 -50.78 -36.90
CA THR A 11 26.75 -49.37 -36.89
C THR A 11 25.26 -49.22 -37.16
N LEU A 12 24.56 -48.45 -36.33
CA LEU A 12 23.31 -47.80 -36.72
C LEU A 12 23.23 -46.41 -36.04
N PHE A 13 23.74 -45.40 -36.73
CA PHE A 13 23.59 -43.99 -36.35
C PHE A 13 22.20 -43.55 -36.83
N ALA A 14 21.22 -43.52 -35.92
CA ALA A 14 19.90 -42.97 -36.20
C ALA A 14 19.98 -41.44 -36.18
N LEU A 15 19.93 -40.83 -37.36
CA LEU A 15 19.77 -39.39 -37.58
C LEU A 15 18.39 -38.94 -37.08
N LEU A 16 18.34 -38.38 -35.87
CA LEU A 16 17.21 -37.57 -35.41
C LEU A 16 17.43 -36.13 -35.86
N SER A 17 16.92 -35.79 -37.03
CA SER A 17 16.78 -34.41 -37.49
C SER A 17 15.67 -33.72 -36.68
N VAL A 18 16.06 -32.93 -35.68
CA VAL A 18 15.16 -32.02 -34.96
C VAL A 18 14.90 -30.81 -35.86
N PRO A 19 13.64 -30.49 -36.24
CA PRO A 19 13.35 -29.22 -36.90
C PRO A 19 13.55 -28.10 -35.88
N SER A 20 14.63 -27.33 -36.06
CA SER A 20 14.86 -26.08 -35.38
C SER A 20 13.82 -25.06 -35.85
N VAL A 21 12.72 -24.94 -35.13
CA VAL A 21 11.80 -23.81 -35.27
C VAL A 21 12.53 -22.58 -34.73
N ALA A 22 13.32 -21.95 -35.61
CA ALA A 22 13.79 -20.59 -35.44
C ALA A 22 12.61 -19.63 -35.64
N GLY A 23 11.65 -19.69 -34.72
CA GLY A 23 10.63 -18.68 -34.57
C GLY A 23 11.27 -17.51 -33.82
N ASN A 24 11.65 -16.46 -34.55
CA ASN A 24 11.95 -15.15 -33.99
C ASN A 24 10.69 -14.57 -33.33
N ALA A 25 10.28 -15.13 -32.20
CA ALA A 25 9.38 -14.49 -31.27
C ALA A 25 10.23 -13.48 -30.48
N HIS A 26 10.59 -12.37 -31.12
CA HIS A 26 10.74 -11.13 -30.36
C HIS A 26 9.36 -10.86 -29.77
N ALA A 27 9.12 -11.39 -28.58
CA ALA A 27 8.10 -10.87 -27.71
C ALA A 27 8.49 -9.41 -27.49
N GLU A 28 7.91 -8.54 -28.32
CA GLU A 28 8.03 -7.11 -28.17
C GLU A 28 7.45 -6.82 -26.79
N LEU A 29 8.34 -6.68 -25.80
CA LEU A 29 7.95 -6.33 -24.45
C LEU A 29 7.12 -5.06 -24.61
N PRO A 30 5.85 -5.05 -24.13
CA PRO A 30 5.03 -3.86 -24.25
C PRO A 30 5.83 -2.69 -23.68
N PRO A 31 5.79 -1.50 -24.31
CA PRO A 31 6.58 -0.37 -23.87
C PRO A 31 6.37 -0.20 -22.37
N LEU A 32 7.45 -0.30 -21.61
CA LEU A 32 7.45 0.01 -20.19
C LEU A 32 7.02 1.46 -20.07
N VAL A 33 5.72 1.69 -19.89
CA VAL A 33 5.18 3.01 -19.58
C VAL A 33 5.77 3.40 -18.24
N GLY A 34 6.92 4.06 -18.29
CA GLY A 34 7.77 4.31 -17.14
C GLY A 34 7.03 5.05 -16.05
N ARG A 35 7.49 4.88 -14.81
CA ARG A 35 6.99 5.70 -13.69
C ARG A 35 7.30 7.17 -14.04
N PRO A 36 6.32 8.09 -13.91
CA PRO A 36 6.57 9.51 -14.13
C PRO A 36 7.66 9.98 -13.15
N PRO A 37 8.64 10.78 -13.61
CA PRO A 37 9.75 11.19 -12.76
C PRO A 37 9.31 12.11 -11.61
N GLY A 38 10.01 12.02 -10.47
CA GLY A 38 9.77 12.84 -9.28
C GLY A 38 8.61 12.38 -8.40
N ARG A 39 8.22 13.22 -7.43
CA ARG A 39 7.11 12.96 -6.50
C ARG A 39 5.97 13.97 -6.72
N PRO A 40 4.71 13.56 -6.52
CA PRO A 40 3.58 14.47 -6.60
C PRO A 40 3.50 15.34 -5.34
N ARG A 41 2.75 16.43 -5.43
CA ARG A 41 2.34 17.20 -4.25
C ARG A 41 1.13 16.52 -3.61
N ILE A 42 1.24 16.12 -2.34
CA ILE A 42 0.11 15.57 -1.60
C ILE A 42 -0.50 16.63 -0.69
N VAL A 43 -1.83 16.78 -0.73
CA VAL A 43 -2.57 17.79 0.03
C VAL A 43 -3.68 17.14 0.84
N VAL A 44 -3.60 17.28 2.18
CA VAL A 44 -4.71 16.94 3.07
C VAL A 44 -5.65 18.14 3.13
N SER A 45 -6.77 18.08 2.41
CA SER A 45 -7.70 19.21 2.28
C SER A 45 -8.55 19.46 3.51
N ARG A 46 -8.87 18.41 4.27
CA ARG A 46 -9.74 18.51 5.45
C ARG A 46 -9.43 17.37 6.41
N ILE A 47 -9.43 17.69 7.70
CA ILE A 47 -9.40 16.74 8.81
C ILE A 47 -10.61 17.02 9.70
N THR A 48 -11.45 16.01 9.94
CA THR A 48 -12.62 16.13 10.82
C THR A 48 -12.58 15.08 11.93
N PHE A 49 -13.28 15.38 13.02
CA PHE A 49 -13.49 14.49 14.17
C PHE A 49 -14.98 14.40 14.48
N PRO A 50 -15.42 13.39 15.24
CA PRO A 50 -16.78 13.34 15.76
C PRO A 50 -17.07 14.58 16.61
N PRO A 51 -18.32 15.09 16.60
CA PRO A 51 -18.70 16.21 17.46
C PRO A 51 -18.46 15.86 18.93
N GLY A 52 -18.06 16.86 19.73
CA GLY A 52 -17.78 16.65 21.16
C GLY A 52 -16.45 15.95 21.48
N THR A 53 -15.60 15.64 20.49
CA THR A 53 -14.29 15.03 20.74
C THR A 53 -13.41 15.95 21.59
N ALA A 54 -13.12 15.53 22.83
CA ALA A 54 -12.19 16.24 23.70
C ALA A 54 -10.79 16.35 23.05
N ASN A 55 -10.13 17.50 23.22
CA ASN A 55 -8.80 17.77 22.66
C ASN A 55 -8.70 17.71 21.12
N ALA A 56 -9.81 17.79 20.38
CA ALA A 56 -9.82 17.70 18.91
C ALA A 56 -8.77 18.61 18.24
N ARG A 57 -8.61 19.87 18.69
CA ARG A 57 -7.60 20.80 18.15
C ARG A 57 -6.16 20.29 18.28
N ALA A 58 -5.82 19.64 19.40
CA ALA A 58 -4.50 19.06 19.61
C ALA A 58 -4.29 17.81 18.75
N TYR A 59 -5.31 16.97 18.63
CA TYR A 59 -5.27 15.79 17.77
C TYR A 59 -5.24 16.13 16.28
N THR A 60 -5.94 17.17 15.85
CA THR A 60 -5.86 17.69 14.48
C THR A 60 -4.43 18.11 14.14
N ARG A 61 -3.77 18.89 15.00
CA ARG A 61 -2.37 19.30 14.75
C ARG A 61 -1.43 18.10 14.67
N HIS A 62 -1.61 17.12 15.55
CA HIS A 62 -0.84 15.88 15.51
C HIS A 62 -1.07 15.11 14.21
N LEU A 63 -2.33 14.88 13.83
CA LEU A 63 -2.70 14.20 12.60
C LEU A 63 -2.22 14.92 11.35
N GLN A 64 -2.23 16.26 11.31
CA GLN A 64 -1.69 17.00 10.17
C GLN A 64 -0.22 16.64 9.91
N GLY A 65 0.59 16.58 10.97
CA GLY A 65 2.00 16.17 10.88
C GLY A 65 2.16 14.72 10.44
N VAL A 66 1.38 13.81 11.03
CA VAL A 66 1.41 12.37 10.69
C VAL A 66 0.99 12.16 9.23
N LEU A 67 -0.18 12.66 8.82
CA LEU A 67 -0.72 12.44 7.48
C LEU A 67 0.23 12.97 6.41
N ARG A 68 0.82 14.16 6.62
CA ARG A 68 1.82 14.70 5.71
C ARG A 68 3.04 13.78 5.60
N ARG A 69 3.62 13.41 6.74
CA ARG A 69 4.81 12.56 6.80
C ARG A 69 4.57 11.20 6.14
N GLU A 70 3.46 10.54 6.44
CA GLU A 70 3.13 9.23 5.86
C GLU A 70 2.82 9.36 4.36
N ALA A 71 2.09 10.40 3.95
CA ALA A 71 1.81 10.64 2.54
C ALA A 71 3.09 10.88 1.70
N ASP A 72 4.05 11.62 2.23
CA ASP A 72 5.29 11.96 1.53
C ASP A 72 6.23 10.75 1.32
N GLN A 73 6.05 9.68 2.11
CA GLN A 73 6.86 8.46 2.04
C GLN A 73 6.31 7.43 1.04
N LEU A 74 5.03 7.53 0.69
CA LEU A 74 4.36 6.54 -0.14
C LEU A 74 4.52 6.85 -1.63
N ASP A 75 4.54 5.81 -2.45
CA ASP A 75 4.39 5.96 -3.90
C ASP A 75 2.90 6.07 -4.27
N TRP A 76 2.53 7.16 -4.93
CA TRP A 76 1.16 7.42 -5.38
C TRP A 76 0.96 7.14 -6.88
N GLY A 77 1.97 6.60 -7.58
CA GLY A 77 1.89 6.34 -9.03
C GLY A 77 1.89 7.62 -9.88
N ALA A 78 2.29 8.75 -9.30
CA ALA A 78 2.29 10.07 -9.91
C ALA A 78 3.68 10.71 -9.80
N GLY A 79 4.06 11.53 -10.77
CA GLY A 79 5.33 12.24 -10.76
C GLY A 79 5.19 13.70 -10.37
N ARG A 80 6.26 14.44 -10.62
CA ARG A 80 6.32 15.90 -10.46
C ARG A 80 5.19 16.58 -11.26
N GLY A 81 4.65 17.68 -10.72
CA GLY A 81 3.57 18.44 -11.35
C GLY A 81 2.16 17.90 -11.09
N SER A 82 2.03 16.64 -10.65
CA SER A 82 0.74 16.12 -10.17
C SER A 82 0.43 16.62 -8.76
N THR A 83 -0.82 17.02 -8.53
CA THR A 83 -1.35 17.26 -7.17
C THR A 83 -2.38 16.19 -6.83
N ILE A 84 -2.25 15.56 -5.67
CA ILE A 84 -3.20 14.59 -5.15
C ILE A 84 -3.75 15.15 -3.86
N THR A 85 -5.05 15.39 -3.84
CA THR A 85 -5.76 15.91 -2.68
C THR A 85 -6.60 14.81 -2.07
N PHE A 86 -6.64 14.71 -0.73
CA PHE A 86 -7.59 13.82 -0.05
C PHE A 86 -8.18 14.48 1.20
N ARG A 87 -9.28 13.92 1.69
CA ARG A 87 -9.93 14.26 2.96
C ARG A 87 -9.70 13.13 3.95
N PHE A 88 -9.62 13.47 5.23
CA PHE A 88 -9.48 12.52 6.32
C PHE A 88 -10.52 12.81 7.40
N ALA A 89 -11.25 11.80 7.84
CA ALA A 89 -12.26 11.93 8.88
C ALA A 89 -12.03 10.84 9.92
N VAL A 90 -11.85 11.23 11.18
CA VAL A 90 -12.04 10.30 12.30
C VAL A 90 -13.55 10.16 12.48
N GLU A 91 -14.07 8.95 12.28
CA GLU A 91 -15.50 8.64 12.37
C GLU A 91 -15.88 8.23 13.80
N GLU A 92 -14.95 7.65 14.54
CA GLU A 92 -15.15 7.17 15.90
C GLU A 92 -13.87 7.36 16.69
N LEU A 93 -13.98 7.88 17.92
CA LEU A 93 -12.89 7.94 18.88
C LEU A 93 -13.49 7.83 20.30
N VAL A 94 -13.44 6.64 20.87
CA VAL A 94 -14.03 6.30 22.16
C VAL A 94 -12.95 5.81 23.11
N LEU A 95 -12.96 6.33 24.33
CA LEU A 95 -12.05 5.95 25.40
C LEU A 95 -12.84 5.25 26.50
N THR A 96 -12.51 3.99 26.78
CA THR A 96 -13.19 3.18 27.79
C THR A 96 -12.18 2.70 28.82
N ARG A 97 -12.42 2.98 30.10
CA ARG A 97 -11.58 2.44 31.17
C ARG A 97 -12.02 1.01 31.49
N LYS A 98 -11.09 0.05 31.41
CA LYS A 98 -11.32 -1.37 31.72
C LYS A 98 -10.35 -1.79 32.83
N GLY A 99 -10.81 -1.74 34.07
CA GLY A 99 -9.99 -2.02 35.25
C GLY A 99 -8.77 -1.10 35.34
N SER A 100 -7.58 -1.68 35.28
CA SER A 100 -6.29 -0.97 35.31
C SER A 100 -5.83 -0.45 33.94
N ALA A 101 -6.55 -0.74 32.85
CA ALA A 101 -6.20 -0.32 31.50
C ALA A 101 -7.17 0.74 30.95
N LEU A 102 -6.67 1.54 30.02
CA LEU A 102 -7.48 2.40 29.15
C LEU A 102 -7.53 1.78 27.75
N GLU A 103 -8.73 1.52 27.25
CA GLU A 103 -8.97 1.08 25.88
C GLU A 103 -9.37 2.28 25.02
N VAL A 104 -8.78 2.37 23.83
CA VAL A 104 -9.11 3.39 22.84
C VAL A 104 -9.60 2.69 21.58
N GLN A 105 -10.84 2.96 21.20
CA GLN A 105 -11.43 2.54 19.94
C GLN A 105 -11.44 3.71 18.97
N CYS A 106 -10.86 3.53 17.79
CA CYS A 106 -10.80 4.55 16.77
C CYS A 106 -11.18 3.96 15.40
N SER A 107 -11.98 4.70 14.63
CA SER A 107 -12.12 4.44 13.21
C SER A 107 -11.97 5.73 12.40
N ALA A 108 -11.35 5.63 11.24
CA ALA A 108 -11.17 6.76 10.34
C ALA A 108 -11.37 6.35 8.89
N ARG A 109 -11.74 7.35 8.09
CA ARG A 109 -11.97 7.25 6.67
C ARG A 109 -11.14 8.29 5.94
N GLY A 110 -10.46 7.85 4.89
CA GLY A 110 -9.85 8.70 3.89
C GLY A 110 -10.67 8.70 2.60
N GLU A 111 -10.67 9.83 1.89
CA GLU A 111 -11.38 9.97 0.62
C GLU A 111 -10.56 10.75 -0.40
N LEU A 112 -10.36 10.13 -1.56
CA LEU A 112 -9.84 10.75 -2.77
C LEU A 112 -10.99 11.31 -3.63
N PRO A 113 -10.72 12.29 -4.52
CA PRO A 113 -11.66 12.74 -5.53
C PRO A 113 -12.25 11.57 -6.33
N GLY A 114 -13.55 11.67 -6.64
CA GLY A 114 -14.29 10.60 -7.31
C GLY A 114 -14.66 9.43 -6.39
N ARG A 115 -14.96 9.72 -5.11
CA ARG A 115 -15.53 8.78 -4.11
C ARG A 115 -14.72 7.51 -3.80
N ARG A 116 -13.43 7.48 -4.12
CA ARG A 116 -12.54 6.37 -3.74
C ARG A 116 -12.13 6.54 -2.29
N THR A 117 -12.47 5.56 -1.46
CA THR A 117 -12.34 5.68 -0.01
C THR A 117 -11.54 4.54 0.56
N ALA A 118 -10.92 4.81 1.71
CA ALA A 118 -10.25 3.82 2.53
C ALA A 118 -10.74 3.99 3.97
N LYS A 119 -10.95 2.90 4.68
CA LYS A 119 -11.34 2.90 6.09
C LYS A 119 -10.37 2.07 6.90
N SER A 120 -10.05 2.51 8.10
CA SER A 120 -9.30 1.75 9.08
C SER A 120 -9.98 1.87 10.43
N ARG A 121 -9.97 0.78 11.20
CA ARG A 121 -10.49 0.70 12.56
C ARG A 121 -9.46 -0.02 13.41
N LEU A 122 -9.25 0.48 14.62
CA LEU A 122 -8.35 -0.10 15.60
C LEU A 122 -8.94 0.08 17.00
N THR A 123 -8.85 -0.98 17.80
CA THR A 123 -9.04 -0.92 19.25
C THR A 123 -7.71 -1.27 19.90
N PHE A 124 -7.26 -0.45 20.85
CA PHE A 124 -5.94 -0.61 21.45
C PHE A 124 -5.98 -0.24 22.94
N GLY A 125 -5.42 -1.12 23.78
CA GLY A 125 -5.31 -0.91 25.22
C GLY A 125 -3.95 -0.32 25.62
N GLY A 126 -3.91 0.45 26.69
CA GLY A 126 -2.67 0.98 27.25
C GLY A 126 -2.82 1.55 28.66
N ASP A 127 -1.73 2.15 29.13
CA ASP A 127 -1.65 2.72 30.48
C ASP A 127 -2.57 3.96 30.64
N PRO A 128 -3.52 3.94 31.60
CA PRO A 128 -4.44 5.05 31.84
C PRO A 128 -3.75 6.32 32.36
N ARG A 129 -2.50 6.26 32.82
CA ARG A 129 -1.74 7.44 33.26
C ARG A 129 -1.31 8.32 32.08
N HIS A 130 -1.34 7.79 30.86
CA HIS A 130 -0.86 8.48 29.65
C HIS A 130 -1.89 8.50 28.50
N PRO A 131 -3.16 8.92 28.76
CA PRO A 131 -4.26 8.75 27.81
C PRO A 131 -4.03 9.47 26.48
N ARG A 132 -3.44 10.67 26.53
CA ARG A 132 -3.16 11.47 25.34
C ARG A 132 -2.14 10.80 24.41
N ARG A 133 -1.08 10.19 24.97
CA ARG A 133 -0.06 9.48 24.19
C ARG A 133 -0.67 8.24 23.54
N LEU A 134 -1.52 7.52 24.26
CA LEU A 134 -2.24 6.36 23.75
C LEU A 134 -3.13 6.73 22.56
N VAL A 135 -3.95 7.78 22.70
CA VAL A 135 -4.81 8.28 21.61
C VAL A 135 -3.99 8.71 20.41
N GLN A 136 -2.92 9.48 20.60
CA GLN A 136 -2.04 9.89 19.49
C GLN A 136 -1.45 8.69 18.75
N ARG A 137 -1.01 7.66 19.48
CA ARG A 137 -0.49 6.43 18.88
C ARG A 137 -1.56 5.70 18.06
N VAL A 138 -2.77 5.58 18.58
CA VAL A 138 -3.89 4.95 17.86
C VAL A 138 -4.24 5.73 16.59
N LEU A 139 -4.34 7.05 16.69
CA LEU A 139 -4.58 7.93 15.55
C LEU A 139 -3.50 7.77 14.47
N GLU A 140 -2.23 7.64 14.88
CA GLU A 140 -1.11 7.42 13.96
C GLU A 140 -1.23 6.10 13.20
N ILE A 141 -1.54 5.00 13.89
CA ILE A 141 -1.69 3.67 13.25
C ILE A 141 -2.85 3.68 12.25
N VAL A 142 -3.99 4.24 12.65
CA VAL A 142 -5.18 4.34 11.80
C VAL A 142 -4.90 5.24 10.59
N ALA A 143 -4.23 6.37 10.79
CA ALA A 143 -3.84 7.28 9.72
C ALA A 143 -2.93 6.60 8.69
N ARG A 144 -1.91 5.86 9.14
CA ARG A 144 -1.02 5.09 8.26
C ARG A 144 -1.80 4.10 7.41
N GLY A 145 -2.69 3.32 8.02
CA GLY A 145 -3.51 2.34 7.29
C GLY A 145 -4.38 2.98 6.20
N VAL A 146 -5.01 4.11 6.52
CA VAL A 146 -5.85 4.85 5.56
C VAL A 146 -5.00 5.41 4.40
N VAL A 147 -3.92 6.14 4.70
CA VAL A 147 -3.11 6.81 3.65
C VAL A 147 -2.44 5.78 2.75
N GLY A 148 -1.92 4.68 3.31
CA GLY A 148 -1.37 3.56 2.53
C GLY A 148 -2.39 3.03 1.52
N ARG A 149 -3.62 2.77 1.97
CA ARG A 149 -4.68 2.27 1.09
C ARG A 149 -5.11 3.31 0.04
N LEU A 150 -5.14 4.61 0.38
CA LEU A 150 -5.41 5.65 -0.61
C LEU A 150 -4.33 5.71 -1.70
N ALA A 151 -3.06 5.58 -1.33
CA ALA A 151 -1.95 5.58 -2.29
C ALA A 151 -2.06 4.41 -3.27
N GLU A 152 -2.40 3.21 -2.79
CA GLU A 152 -2.68 2.04 -3.62
C GLU A 152 -3.83 2.28 -4.61
N LEU A 153 -4.95 2.84 -4.14
CA LEU A 153 -6.12 3.14 -4.97
C LEU A 153 -5.81 4.18 -6.05
N GLU A 154 -5.00 5.18 -5.73
CA GLU A 154 -4.59 6.21 -6.70
C GLU A 154 -3.60 5.65 -7.73
N ARG A 155 -2.65 4.81 -7.31
CA ARG A 155 -1.73 4.11 -8.22
C ARG A 155 -2.52 3.23 -9.19
N ALA A 156 -3.43 2.39 -8.68
CA ALA A 156 -4.26 1.51 -9.49
C ALA A 156 -5.15 2.28 -10.48
N ARG A 157 -5.67 3.47 -10.09
CA ARG A 157 -6.40 4.33 -11.03
C ARG A 157 -5.49 4.77 -12.18
N ARG A 158 -4.28 5.25 -11.86
CA ARG A 158 -3.36 5.78 -12.87
C ARG A 158 -2.85 4.71 -13.81
N GLU A 159 -2.62 3.50 -13.30
CA GLU A 159 -2.29 2.34 -14.13
C GLU A 159 -3.42 2.02 -15.12
N ARG A 160 -4.68 2.01 -14.65
CA ARG A 160 -5.85 1.83 -15.53
C ARG A 160 -6.01 2.94 -16.56
N ALA A 161 -5.63 4.17 -16.24
CA ALA A 161 -5.73 5.31 -17.17
C ALA A 161 -4.60 5.35 -18.21
N ARG A 162 -3.55 4.52 -18.07
CA ARG A 162 -2.44 4.40 -19.02
C ARG A 162 -2.59 3.23 -19.99
N ARG A 163 -3.49 2.30 -19.67
CA ARG A 163 -3.90 1.20 -20.55
C ARG A 163 -4.99 1.69 -21.47
#